data_AF-S6HM72-F1
#
_entry.id   AF-S6HM72-F1
#
_cell.length_a   1.000
_cell.length_b   1.000
_cell.length_c   1.000
_cell.angle_alpha   90.00
_cell.angle_beta   90.00
_cell.angle_gamma   90.00
#
_symmetry.space_group_name_H-M   'P 1'
#
loop_
_entity.id
_entity.type
_entity.pdbx_description
1 polymer ?
#
loop_
_entity_poly.entity_id
_entity_poly.type
_entity_poly.pdbx_seq_one_letter_code
_entity_poly.pdbx_strand_id
1 'polypeptide(L)'
;MKKTAACIGGGVIGGGWIARFLLHGWDVKVFDPAPDAQRQIEQVLDSARHSLPALADVAMPAEGQLIFCQSVAAAVRDAIWIQESVPERLALKHAVFQQIQEHCSPTALLGSSTSGFKASDLQKKSARPAQIMVAHPFNPVYLLPLVELVAGVNGTAENIASAQQILTEIGMKPLVIHREIDAHIADRLLEAVWREALWLVKDDIASTAEIDDAIRFGFGLRWAQMGLFETYRIAGGEAGMAHFISQFGPALAWPWTKLMDVPELTDALVEKISAQSDQQSGMHSILELERIRDDNLVGIMRVQKAANWGVGEMLRRHDLHLASLTSSTEKVADLRQILTMYQGEVLPAWIDYNGHMNESNYLQVMSLATDNFLTFIGADRDYVASGKSYFTAETHLRHLAQVKLNEPLIVKTQLIDQDAKKIQLFHRLYQASSDELLATGEHLLLHVDLNLAKSCPSGAAIQRKLTQVHRQHAKLEVPVGLGNSIKMR
;
A
#
# COMPACT_ATOMS: atom_id res chain seq x y z
N MET A 1 13.92 19.86 7.00
CA MET A 1 12.73 19.73 7.87
C MET A 1 11.85 18.63 7.29
N LYS A 2 11.17 17.84 8.13
CA LYS A 2 10.13 16.91 7.65
C LYS A 2 9.00 17.72 7.00
N LYS A 3 8.32 17.12 6.00
CA LYS A 3 7.15 17.73 5.36
C LYS A 3 5.96 17.68 6.33
N THR A 4 5.05 18.65 6.24
CA THR A 4 3.89 18.75 7.13
C THR A 4 2.59 18.76 6.32
N ALA A 5 1.67 17.89 6.71
CA ALA A 5 0.28 17.90 6.24
C ALA A 5 -0.66 18.36 7.37
N ALA A 6 -1.75 19.02 7.00
CA ALA A 6 -2.85 19.30 7.93
C ALA A 6 -4.09 18.47 7.54
N CYS A 7 -4.79 17.93 8.52
CA CYS A 7 -6.06 17.22 8.32
C CYS A 7 -7.16 17.89 9.15
N ILE A 8 -8.24 18.32 8.48
CA ILE A 8 -9.39 18.97 9.10
C ILE A 8 -10.56 18.00 9.05
N GLY A 9 -10.89 17.41 10.20
CA GLY A 9 -11.77 16.24 10.32
C GLY A 9 -10.97 14.94 10.45
N GLY A 10 -11.25 14.19 11.51
CA GLY A 10 -10.57 12.98 11.99
C GLY A 10 -11.45 11.73 12.01
N GLY A 11 -12.65 11.77 11.42
CA GLY A 11 -13.47 10.56 11.22
C GLY A 11 -12.81 9.56 10.26
N VAL A 12 -13.52 8.50 9.85
CA VAL A 12 -12.97 7.37 9.06
C VAL A 12 -12.05 7.79 7.90
N ILE A 13 -12.50 8.70 7.04
CA ILE A 13 -11.71 9.18 5.88
C ILE A 13 -10.53 10.05 6.31
N GLY A 14 -10.75 10.96 7.26
CA GLY A 14 -9.71 11.85 7.79
C GLY A 14 -8.60 11.08 8.52
N GLY A 15 -8.98 10.13 9.37
CA GLY A 15 -8.06 9.19 10.03
C GLY A 15 -7.22 8.40 9.04
N GLY A 16 -7.81 7.98 7.91
CA GLY A 16 -7.07 7.28 6.87
C GLY A 16 -6.05 8.16 6.13
N TRP A 17 -6.37 9.44 5.88
CA TRP A 17 -5.39 10.41 5.36
C TRP A 17 -4.27 10.69 6.37
N ILE A 18 -4.62 10.88 7.65
CA ILE A 18 -3.66 11.05 8.75
C ILE A 18 -2.68 9.89 8.73
N ALA A 19 -3.18 8.65 8.74
CA ALA A 19 -2.36 7.45 8.69
C ALA A 19 -1.46 7.41 7.45
N ARG A 20 -1.98 7.77 6.28
CA ARG A 20 -1.22 7.75 5.03
C ARG A 20 -0.02 8.69 5.07
N PHE A 21 -0.20 9.94 5.50
CA PHE A 21 0.91 10.89 5.63
C PHE A 21 1.88 10.49 6.74
N LEU A 22 1.34 10.13 7.91
CA LEU A 22 2.11 9.85 9.12
C LEU A 22 3.06 8.66 8.94
N LEU A 23 2.56 7.55 8.37
CA LEU A 23 3.35 6.33 8.10
C LEU A 23 4.35 6.51 6.94
N HIS A 24 4.22 7.56 6.14
CA HIS A 24 5.23 7.97 5.15
C HIS A 24 6.21 9.03 5.70
N GLY A 25 6.23 9.22 7.02
CA GLY A 25 7.21 10.05 7.73
C GLY A 25 6.94 11.55 7.72
N TRP A 26 5.74 11.97 7.31
CA TRP A 26 5.31 13.38 7.38
C TRP A 26 4.75 13.70 8.75
N ASP A 27 5.03 14.90 9.26
CA ASP A 27 4.35 15.39 10.45
C ASP A 27 2.91 15.77 10.07
N VAL A 28 1.94 15.36 10.89
CA VAL A 28 0.52 15.57 10.63
C VAL A 28 -0.10 16.39 11.75
N LYS A 29 -0.61 17.57 11.40
CA LYS A 29 -1.37 18.43 12.30
C LYS A 29 -2.86 18.20 12.08
N VAL A 30 -3.61 17.90 13.14
CA VAL A 30 -5.03 17.53 13.04
C VAL A 30 -5.88 18.51 13.82
N PHE A 31 -7.00 18.93 13.25
CA PHE A 31 -8.08 19.56 14.00
C PHE A 31 -9.39 18.82 13.73
N ASP A 32 -10.04 18.40 14.80
CA ASP A 32 -11.40 17.88 14.80
C ASP A 32 -12.11 18.39 16.07
N PRO A 33 -13.33 18.95 15.96
CA PRO A 33 -14.06 19.47 17.11
C PRO A 33 -14.70 18.38 17.99
N ALA A 34 -14.78 17.12 17.53
CA ALA A 34 -15.40 16.03 18.28
C ALA A 34 -14.52 15.60 19.46
N PRO A 35 -15.09 15.43 20.67
CA PRO A 35 -14.33 15.11 21.88
C PRO A 35 -13.65 13.73 21.82
N ASP A 36 -14.16 12.80 21.01
CA ASP A 36 -13.63 11.46 20.86
C ASP A 36 -12.81 11.25 19.57
N ALA A 37 -12.52 12.33 18.83
CA ALA A 37 -11.77 12.26 17.57
C ALA A 37 -10.42 11.58 17.73
N GLN A 38 -9.67 11.89 18.80
CA GLN A 38 -8.37 11.27 19.06
C GLN A 38 -8.46 9.74 19.16
N ARG A 39 -9.44 9.22 19.92
CA ARG A 39 -9.67 7.78 20.05
C ARG A 39 -10.02 7.14 18.70
N GLN A 40 -10.85 7.79 17.90
CA GLN A 40 -11.23 7.28 16.57
C GLN A 40 -10.03 7.27 15.61
N ILE A 41 -9.20 8.32 15.62
CA ILE A 41 -7.98 8.40 14.81
C ILE A 41 -6.98 7.31 15.23
N GLU A 42 -6.81 7.08 16.54
CA GLU A 42 -5.94 6.01 17.06
C GLU A 42 -6.39 4.63 16.57
N GLN A 43 -7.70 4.34 16.56
CA GLN A 43 -8.23 3.08 16.03
C GLN A 43 -7.91 2.89 14.54
N VAL A 44 -8.06 3.94 13.72
CA VAL A 44 -7.70 3.90 12.30
C VAL A 44 -6.19 3.73 12.11
N LEU A 45 -5.38 4.38 12.94
CA LEU A 45 -3.92 4.25 12.92
C LEU A 45 -3.47 2.84 13.26
N ASP A 46 -4.12 2.18 14.21
CA ASP A 46 -3.79 0.79 14.57
C ASP A 46 -4.04 -0.16 13.39
N SER A 47 -5.17 -0.03 12.70
CA SER A 47 -5.45 -0.77 11.47
C SER A 47 -4.45 -0.43 10.36
N ALA A 48 -4.09 0.84 10.21
CA ALA A 48 -3.14 1.27 9.18
C ALA A 48 -1.71 0.76 9.44
N ARG A 49 -1.25 0.78 10.70
CA ARG A 49 0.06 0.26 11.12
C ARG A 49 0.17 -1.25 10.87
N HIS A 50 -0.95 -1.97 10.96
CA HIS A 50 -0.99 -3.38 10.62
C HIS A 50 -0.91 -3.62 9.10
N SER A 51 -1.72 -2.92 8.32
CA SER A 51 -1.95 -3.28 6.91
C SER A 51 -1.01 -2.60 5.91
N LEU A 52 -0.67 -1.32 6.11
CA LEU A 52 0.10 -0.55 5.13
C LEU A 52 1.57 -1.02 5.02
N PRO A 53 2.32 -1.23 6.11
CA PRO A 53 3.70 -1.73 6.03
C PRO A 53 3.80 -3.09 5.35
N ALA A 54 2.77 -3.94 5.47
CA ALA A 54 2.74 -5.25 4.83
C ALA A 54 2.75 -5.21 3.28
N LEU A 55 2.47 -4.05 2.68
CA LEU A 55 2.58 -3.83 1.24
C LEU A 55 4.01 -3.54 0.76
N ALA A 56 4.92 -3.11 1.65
CA ALA A 56 6.28 -2.70 1.30
C ALA A 56 7.24 -3.90 1.27
N ASP A 57 8.20 -3.90 0.33
CA ASP A 57 9.33 -4.85 0.33
C ASP A 57 10.60 -4.27 0.96
N VAL A 58 10.54 -3.01 1.36
CA VAL A 58 11.62 -2.23 1.97
C VAL A 58 11.13 -1.61 3.28
N ALA A 59 12.07 -1.20 4.13
CA ALA A 59 11.73 -0.53 5.38
C ALA A 59 10.93 0.75 5.11
N MET A 60 9.78 0.90 5.79
CA MET A 60 9.04 2.15 5.81
C MET A 60 9.86 3.24 6.53
N PRO A 61 9.71 4.51 6.16
CA PRO A 61 10.36 5.60 6.87
C PRO A 61 9.87 5.66 8.32
N ALA A 62 10.69 6.26 9.20
CA ALA A 62 10.27 6.52 10.57
C ALA A 62 9.00 7.39 10.59
N GLU A 63 8.00 6.95 11.36
CA GLU A 63 6.72 7.63 11.51
C GLU A 63 6.90 9.13 11.84
N GLY A 64 6.03 9.96 11.27
CA GLY A 64 6.00 11.38 11.57
C GLY A 64 5.45 11.69 12.96
N GLN A 65 5.40 12.98 13.32
CA GLN A 65 4.75 13.43 14.54
C GLN A 65 3.27 13.74 14.29
N LEU A 66 2.39 13.12 15.07
CA LEU A 66 0.96 13.44 15.11
C LEU A 66 0.70 14.55 16.15
N ILE A 67 0.08 15.64 15.72
CA ILE A 67 -0.13 16.84 16.56
C ILE A 67 -1.61 17.24 16.53
N PHE A 68 -2.30 17.04 17.66
CA PHE A 68 -3.66 17.52 17.85
C PHE A 68 -3.67 19.02 18.14
N CYS A 69 -4.34 19.78 17.29
CA CYS A 69 -4.45 21.23 17.35
C CYS A 69 -5.80 21.64 17.94
N GLN A 70 -5.82 22.78 18.65
CA GLN A 70 -7.03 23.34 19.26
C GLN A 70 -7.87 24.19 18.29
N SER A 71 -7.38 24.42 17.07
CA SER A 71 -8.07 25.20 16.04
C SER A 71 -7.58 24.87 14.64
N VAL A 72 -8.42 25.15 13.62
CA VAL A 72 -8.04 25.10 12.20
C VAL A 72 -6.80 25.95 11.95
N ALA A 73 -6.77 27.18 12.50
CA ALA A 73 -5.66 28.11 12.38
C ALA A 73 -4.33 27.50 12.86
N ALA A 74 -4.34 26.72 13.94
CA ALA A 74 -3.14 26.05 14.44
C ALA A 74 -2.71 24.87 13.57
N ALA A 75 -3.68 24.10 13.04
CA ALA A 75 -3.40 22.93 12.23
C ALA A 75 -2.78 23.27 10.87
N VAL A 76 -3.26 24.34 10.22
CA VAL A 76 -2.89 24.66 8.83
C VAL A 76 -1.57 25.44 8.68
N ARG A 77 -1.02 25.95 9.78
CA ARG A 77 0.26 26.68 9.74
C ARG A 77 1.38 25.76 9.27
N ASP A 78 2.17 26.24 8.31
CA ASP A 78 3.32 25.56 7.70
C ASP A 78 3.01 24.27 6.93
N ALA A 79 1.72 23.89 6.81
CA ALA A 79 1.32 22.73 6.04
C ALA A 79 1.39 23.02 4.53
N ILE A 80 2.01 22.11 3.78
CA ILE A 80 2.07 22.20 2.31
C ILE A 80 0.90 21.50 1.63
N TRP A 81 0.31 20.52 2.32
CA TRP A 81 -0.93 19.84 1.94
C TRP A 81 -1.95 19.95 3.07
N ILE A 82 -3.18 20.31 2.74
CA ILE A 82 -4.28 20.45 3.69
C ILE A 82 -5.45 19.62 3.18
N GLN A 83 -5.80 18.56 3.93
CA GLN A 83 -6.91 17.68 3.60
C GLN A 83 -8.14 18.03 4.43
N GLU A 84 -9.22 18.40 3.76
CA GLU A 84 -10.54 18.61 4.37
C GLU A 84 -11.36 17.32 4.27
N SER A 85 -11.81 16.80 5.41
CA SER A 85 -12.65 15.59 5.53
C SER A 85 -13.81 15.81 6.52
N VAL A 86 -14.38 17.02 6.53
CA VAL A 86 -15.57 17.37 7.33
C VAL A 86 -16.85 16.83 6.66
N PRO A 87 -17.99 16.76 7.38
CA PRO A 87 -19.24 16.24 6.85
C PRO A 87 -19.66 16.84 5.50
N GLU A 88 -20.40 16.04 4.72
CA GLU A 88 -20.81 16.35 3.33
C GLU A 88 -21.89 17.44 3.25
N ARG A 89 -21.55 18.65 3.72
CA ARG A 89 -22.42 19.84 3.76
C ARG A 89 -21.67 21.00 3.14
N LEU A 90 -22.09 21.44 1.95
CA LEU A 90 -21.36 22.45 1.17
C LEU A 90 -21.11 23.76 1.95
N ALA A 91 -22.10 24.25 2.70
CA ALA A 91 -21.95 25.46 3.52
C ALA A 91 -20.89 25.32 4.62
N LEU A 92 -20.76 24.13 5.22
CA LEU A 92 -19.73 23.86 6.22
C LEU A 92 -18.35 23.83 5.56
N LYS A 93 -18.21 23.15 4.42
CA LYS A 93 -16.96 23.09 3.67
C LYS A 93 -16.49 24.48 3.24
N HIS A 94 -17.38 25.35 2.76
CA HIS A 94 -17.05 26.76 2.46
C HIS A 94 -16.52 27.51 3.68
N ALA A 95 -17.18 27.39 4.84
CA ALA A 95 -16.73 28.04 6.07
C ALA A 95 -15.36 27.53 6.52
N VAL A 96 -15.12 26.22 6.41
CA VAL A 96 -13.83 25.60 6.72
C VAL A 96 -12.73 26.07 5.75
N PHE A 97 -12.98 26.08 4.44
CA PHE A 97 -12.00 26.57 3.47
C PHE A 97 -11.64 28.04 3.67
N GLN A 98 -12.62 28.87 4.05
CA GLN A 98 -12.34 30.25 4.41
C GLN A 98 -11.37 30.34 5.60
N GLN A 99 -11.67 29.64 6.71
CA GLN A 99 -10.79 29.59 7.89
C GLN A 99 -9.40 29.03 7.56
N ILE A 100 -9.31 28.01 6.71
CA ILE A 100 -8.04 27.47 6.23
C ILE A 100 -7.27 28.57 5.49
N GLN A 101 -7.89 29.27 4.53
CA GLN A 101 -7.21 30.26 3.69
C GLN A 101 -6.76 31.51 4.44
N GLU A 102 -7.43 31.85 5.54
CA GLU A 102 -7.01 32.94 6.46
C GLU A 102 -5.66 32.66 7.15
N HIS A 103 -5.26 31.38 7.26
CA HIS A 103 -4.10 30.97 8.07
C HIS A 103 -3.07 30.09 7.36
N CYS A 104 -3.41 29.50 6.21
CA CYS A 104 -2.49 28.65 5.44
C CYS A 104 -1.59 29.47 4.51
N SER A 105 -0.51 28.84 4.05
CA SER A 105 0.34 29.40 2.99
C SER A 105 -0.49 29.68 1.71
N PRO A 106 -0.23 30.79 0.98
CA PRO A 106 -0.78 31.03 -0.35
C PRO A 106 -0.37 29.99 -1.41
N THR A 107 0.62 29.14 -1.11
CA THR A 107 1.09 28.06 -1.98
C THR A 107 0.67 26.66 -1.50
N ALA A 108 -0.02 26.56 -0.37
CA ALA A 108 -0.52 25.27 0.11
C ALA A 108 -1.60 24.71 -0.85
N LEU A 109 -1.64 23.38 -0.99
CA LEU A 109 -2.70 22.70 -1.73
C LEU A 109 -3.80 22.25 -0.77
N LEU A 110 -5.05 22.48 -1.15
CA LEU A 110 -6.23 22.14 -0.36
C LEU A 110 -7.01 21.03 -1.09
N GLY A 111 -6.94 19.82 -0.56
CA GLY A 111 -7.72 18.67 -1.04
C GLY A 111 -9.01 18.51 -0.24
N SER A 112 -10.15 18.36 -0.92
CA SER A 112 -11.41 17.93 -0.29
C SER A 112 -11.62 16.44 -0.51
N SER A 113 -11.99 15.72 0.54
CA SER A 113 -12.40 14.30 0.47
C SER A 113 -13.85 14.10 0.00
N THR A 114 -14.50 15.13 -0.56
CA THR A 114 -15.90 15.03 -1.01
C THR A 114 -16.08 13.93 -2.06
N SER A 115 -17.12 13.14 -1.86
CA SER A 115 -17.56 12.08 -2.79
C SER A 115 -18.49 12.60 -3.86
N GLY A 116 -19.23 13.69 -3.59
CA GLY A 116 -20.30 14.17 -4.48
C GLY A 116 -20.07 15.53 -5.14
N PHE A 117 -19.49 16.50 -4.43
CA PHE A 117 -19.46 17.89 -4.92
C PHE A 117 -18.40 18.10 -6.01
N LYS A 118 -18.74 18.95 -6.99
CA LYS A 118 -17.76 19.42 -7.97
C LYS A 118 -16.74 20.34 -7.32
N ALA A 119 -15.53 20.34 -7.87
CA ALA A 119 -14.49 21.27 -7.46
C ALA A 119 -14.96 22.73 -7.59
N SER A 120 -15.67 23.08 -8.67
CA SER A 120 -16.24 24.42 -8.84
C SER A 120 -17.24 24.80 -7.74
N ASP A 121 -18.00 23.85 -7.20
CA ASP A 121 -18.91 24.10 -6.09
C ASP A 121 -18.15 24.42 -4.79
N LEU A 122 -17.09 23.67 -4.50
CA LEU A 122 -16.22 23.91 -3.34
C LEU A 122 -15.48 25.25 -3.42
N GLN A 123 -15.09 25.65 -4.64
CA GLN A 123 -14.34 26.88 -4.91
C GLN A 123 -15.18 28.14 -4.78
N LYS A 124 -16.52 28.03 -4.74
CA LYS A 124 -17.41 29.18 -4.52
C LYS A 124 -17.06 29.87 -3.21
N LYS A 125 -17.03 31.20 -3.22
CA LYS A 125 -16.70 32.07 -2.07
C LYS A 125 -15.25 31.96 -1.57
N SER A 126 -14.39 31.21 -2.24
CA SER A 126 -12.96 31.14 -1.90
C SER A 126 -12.22 32.42 -2.33
N ALA A 127 -11.29 32.87 -1.49
CA ALA A 127 -10.38 33.96 -1.83
C ALA A 127 -9.28 33.51 -2.81
N ARG A 128 -8.93 32.22 -2.82
CA ARG A 128 -7.90 31.61 -3.67
C ARG A 128 -8.41 30.29 -4.25
N PRO A 129 -9.41 30.31 -5.17
CA PRO A 129 -10.10 29.11 -5.63
C PRO A 129 -9.17 28.09 -6.29
N ALA A 130 -8.11 28.54 -6.96
CA ALA A 130 -7.14 27.65 -7.61
C ALA A 130 -6.41 26.70 -6.64
N GLN A 131 -6.33 27.02 -5.33
CA GLN A 131 -5.72 26.14 -4.33
C GLN A 131 -6.60 24.94 -3.95
N ILE A 132 -7.92 25.04 -4.18
CA ILE A 132 -8.91 24.05 -3.74
C ILE A 132 -9.16 23.07 -4.87
N MET A 133 -9.01 21.78 -4.59
CA MET A 133 -9.32 20.68 -5.49
C MET A 133 -10.04 19.56 -4.75
N VAL A 134 -10.77 18.73 -5.49
CA VAL A 134 -11.19 17.43 -4.97
C VAL A 134 -9.98 16.51 -4.99
N ALA A 135 -9.72 15.84 -3.87
CA ALA A 135 -8.78 14.74 -3.73
C ALA A 135 -9.53 13.60 -3.03
N HIS A 136 -10.41 12.94 -3.79
CA HIS A 136 -11.35 11.95 -3.29
C HIS A 136 -10.66 10.58 -3.15
N PRO A 137 -10.47 10.06 -1.92
CA PRO A 137 -9.85 8.75 -1.69
C PRO A 137 -10.90 7.63 -1.68
N PHE A 138 -10.45 6.38 -1.60
CA PHE A 138 -11.31 5.23 -1.36
C PHE A 138 -11.05 4.61 0.01
N ASN A 139 -12.10 4.24 0.73
CA ASN A 139 -11.98 3.64 2.06
C ASN A 139 -11.62 2.14 1.96
N PRO A 140 -10.62 1.63 2.69
CA PRO A 140 -9.73 2.33 3.64
C PRO A 140 -8.63 3.15 2.95
N VAL A 141 -8.57 4.45 3.26
CA VAL A 141 -7.67 5.42 2.59
C VAL A 141 -6.19 5.08 2.78
N TYR A 142 -5.84 4.49 3.93
CA TYR A 142 -4.49 4.06 4.20
C TYR A 142 -4.06 2.85 3.36
N LEU A 143 -4.97 2.15 2.68
CA LEU A 143 -4.66 0.94 1.90
C LEU A 143 -4.98 1.11 0.40
N LEU A 144 -6.21 1.51 0.07
CA LEU A 144 -6.64 1.69 -1.32
C LEU A 144 -6.00 2.96 -1.91
N PRO A 145 -5.14 2.84 -2.94
CA PRO A 145 -4.28 3.96 -3.30
C PRO A 145 -4.92 4.96 -4.25
N LEU A 146 -6.06 4.65 -4.88
CA LEU A 146 -6.66 5.53 -5.86
C LEU A 146 -7.10 6.85 -5.21
N VAL A 147 -6.80 7.97 -5.86
CA VAL A 147 -7.32 9.29 -5.49
C VAL A 147 -7.84 9.97 -6.74
N GLU A 148 -9.15 10.21 -6.80
CA GLU A 148 -9.73 11.01 -7.87
C GLU A 148 -9.43 12.50 -7.64
N LEU A 149 -8.67 13.08 -8.56
CA LEU A 149 -8.17 14.44 -8.47
C LEU A 149 -8.91 15.34 -9.45
N VAL A 150 -9.67 16.30 -8.93
CA VAL A 150 -10.47 17.23 -9.74
C VAL A 150 -10.13 18.66 -9.37
N ALA A 151 -9.44 19.37 -10.26
CA ALA A 151 -9.01 20.75 -9.99
C ALA A 151 -10.09 21.81 -10.25
N GLY A 152 -11.18 21.42 -10.92
CA GLY A 152 -12.24 22.34 -11.33
C GLY A 152 -11.78 23.37 -12.37
N VAL A 153 -12.68 24.29 -12.73
CA VAL A 153 -12.42 25.30 -13.77
C VAL A 153 -11.36 26.34 -13.39
N ASN A 154 -11.12 26.54 -12.09
CA ASN A 154 -10.12 27.50 -11.58
C ASN A 154 -8.76 26.84 -11.29
N GLY A 155 -8.64 25.51 -11.46
CA GLY A 155 -7.41 24.79 -11.20
C GLY A 155 -6.31 25.12 -12.19
N THR A 156 -5.05 25.07 -11.74
CA THR A 156 -3.88 25.28 -12.60
C THR A 156 -3.13 23.97 -12.84
N ALA A 157 -2.41 23.89 -13.97
CA ALA A 157 -1.61 22.71 -14.30
C ALA A 157 -0.51 22.47 -13.25
N GLU A 158 0.05 23.54 -12.70
CA GLU A 158 1.08 23.50 -11.65
C GLU A 158 0.55 22.90 -10.35
N ASN A 159 -0.68 23.27 -9.95
CA ASN A 159 -1.29 22.73 -8.73
C ASN A 159 -1.64 21.25 -8.90
N ILE A 160 -2.14 20.85 -10.08
CA ILE A 160 -2.40 19.44 -10.39
C ILE A 160 -1.10 18.64 -10.37
N ALA A 161 -0.05 19.11 -11.04
CA ALA A 161 1.24 18.42 -11.07
C ALA A 161 1.85 18.28 -9.66
N SER A 162 1.77 19.34 -8.85
CA SER A 162 2.23 19.33 -7.46
C SER A 162 1.43 18.36 -6.60
N ALA A 163 0.09 18.32 -6.76
CA ALA A 163 -0.77 17.36 -6.07
C ALA A 163 -0.46 15.92 -6.49
N GLN A 164 -0.28 15.66 -7.78
CA GLN A 164 0.09 14.34 -8.28
C GLN A 164 1.42 13.87 -7.69
N GLN A 165 2.42 14.76 -7.62
CA GLN A 165 3.71 14.47 -7.00
C GLN A 165 3.55 14.12 -5.52
N ILE A 166 2.89 14.98 -4.74
CA ILE A 166 2.70 14.77 -3.30
C ILE A 166 1.96 13.46 -3.02
N LEU A 167 0.85 13.21 -3.74
CA LEU A 167 0.06 11.98 -3.58
C LEU A 167 0.88 10.74 -3.95
N THR A 168 1.68 10.81 -5.02
CA THR A 168 2.56 9.70 -5.42
C THR A 168 3.65 9.44 -4.39
N GLU A 169 4.23 10.47 -3.77
CA GLU A 169 5.25 10.33 -2.71
C GLU A 169 4.74 9.59 -1.47
N ILE A 170 3.45 9.71 -1.15
CA ILE A 170 2.80 8.96 -0.05
C ILE A 170 2.13 7.66 -0.55
N GLY A 171 2.58 7.16 -1.70
CA GLY A 171 2.17 5.89 -2.30
C GLY A 171 0.76 5.89 -2.89
N MET A 172 0.10 7.02 -3.06
CA MET A 172 -1.22 7.08 -3.70
C MET A 172 -1.08 7.10 -5.24
N LYS A 173 -2.16 6.70 -5.93
CA LYS A 173 -2.31 6.74 -7.38
C LYS A 173 -3.31 7.85 -7.74
N PRO A 174 -2.84 9.07 -8.04
CA PRO A 174 -3.73 10.14 -8.46
C PRO A 174 -4.31 9.84 -9.86
N LEU A 175 -5.63 9.89 -9.98
CA LEU A 175 -6.39 9.82 -11.22
C LEU A 175 -6.97 11.19 -11.52
N VAL A 176 -6.37 11.90 -12.48
CA VAL A 176 -6.82 13.24 -12.87
C VAL A 176 -8.11 13.12 -13.68
N ILE A 177 -9.19 13.70 -13.16
CA ILE A 177 -10.46 13.78 -13.88
C ILE A 177 -10.46 15.05 -14.74
N HIS A 178 -10.51 14.86 -16.06
CA HIS A 178 -10.40 15.95 -17.03
C HIS A 178 -11.57 16.93 -17.01
N ARG A 179 -12.76 16.48 -16.61
CA ARG A 179 -13.96 17.31 -16.51
C ARG A 179 -14.70 16.95 -15.25
N GLU A 180 -14.95 17.94 -14.42
CA GLU A 180 -15.76 17.74 -13.23
C GLU A 180 -17.16 17.25 -13.60
N ILE A 181 -17.66 16.33 -12.78
CA ILE A 181 -18.98 15.73 -12.87
C ILE A 181 -19.41 15.41 -11.44
N ASP A 182 -20.72 15.36 -11.19
CA ASP A 182 -21.23 14.92 -9.90
C ASP A 182 -20.85 13.45 -9.66
N ALA A 183 -20.39 13.14 -8.45
CA ALA A 183 -19.94 11.81 -8.03
C ALA A 183 -18.76 11.23 -8.83
N HIS A 184 -17.95 12.08 -9.47
CA HIS A 184 -16.66 11.72 -10.09
C HIS A 184 -16.78 10.53 -11.07
N ILE A 185 -15.80 9.62 -11.16
CA ILE A 185 -15.86 8.46 -12.06
C ILE A 185 -16.26 7.21 -11.28
N ALA A 186 -15.53 6.87 -10.22
CA ALA A 186 -15.67 5.59 -9.56
C ALA A 186 -16.97 5.49 -8.74
N ASP A 187 -17.37 6.54 -8.04
CA ASP A 187 -18.64 6.52 -7.29
C ASP A 187 -19.85 6.39 -8.22
N ARG A 188 -19.79 6.97 -9.44
CA ARG A 188 -20.84 6.73 -10.46
C ARG A 188 -20.95 5.25 -10.86
N LEU A 189 -19.83 4.55 -10.96
CA LEU A 189 -19.80 3.12 -11.29
C LEU A 189 -20.31 2.29 -10.10
N LEU A 190 -19.89 2.61 -8.87
CA LEU A 190 -20.38 1.97 -7.66
C LEU A 190 -21.88 2.18 -7.48
N GLU A 191 -22.36 3.41 -7.67
CA GLU A 191 -23.77 3.76 -7.57
C GLU A 191 -24.61 3.01 -8.61
N ALA A 192 -24.12 2.88 -9.85
CA ALA A 192 -24.82 2.11 -10.89
C ALA A 192 -25.05 0.65 -10.49
N VAL A 193 -24.03 -0.01 -9.91
CA VAL A 193 -24.16 -1.39 -9.41
C VAL A 193 -25.08 -1.44 -8.18
N TRP A 194 -24.97 -0.48 -7.27
CA TRP A 194 -25.78 -0.41 -6.06
C TRP A 194 -27.28 -0.23 -6.36
N ARG A 195 -27.63 0.67 -7.29
CA ARG A 195 -29.02 0.89 -7.71
C ARG A 195 -29.66 -0.38 -8.26
N GLU A 196 -28.92 -1.14 -9.06
CA GLU A 196 -29.41 -2.42 -9.57
C GLU A 196 -29.62 -3.43 -8.44
N ALA A 197 -28.66 -3.54 -7.51
CA ALA A 197 -28.77 -4.43 -6.36
C ALA A 197 -30.03 -4.14 -5.51
N LEU A 198 -30.34 -2.86 -5.26
CA LEU A 198 -31.55 -2.46 -4.53
C LEU A 198 -32.83 -2.96 -5.21
N TRP A 199 -32.90 -2.88 -6.54
CA TRP A 199 -34.05 -3.41 -7.28
C TRP A 199 -34.14 -4.93 -7.22
N LEU A 200 -33.00 -5.64 -7.32
CA LEU A 200 -32.98 -7.10 -7.21
C LEU A 200 -33.49 -7.58 -5.83
N VAL A 201 -33.14 -6.89 -4.74
CA VAL A 201 -33.68 -7.20 -3.40
C VAL A 201 -35.14 -6.82 -3.29
N LYS A 202 -35.52 -5.62 -3.78
CA LYS A 202 -36.92 -5.15 -3.70
C LYS A 202 -37.86 -6.09 -4.44
N ASP A 203 -37.48 -6.54 -5.63
CA ASP A 203 -38.31 -7.36 -6.50
C ASP A 203 -38.16 -8.87 -6.21
N ASP A 204 -37.56 -9.24 -5.07
CA ASP A 204 -37.40 -10.63 -4.60
C ASP A 204 -36.63 -11.55 -5.58
N ILE A 205 -35.72 -10.97 -6.38
CA ILE A 205 -34.88 -11.72 -7.32
C ILE A 205 -33.67 -12.34 -6.62
N ALA A 206 -33.10 -11.64 -5.64
CA ALA A 206 -31.96 -12.11 -4.86
C ALA A 206 -31.94 -11.47 -3.47
N SER A 207 -31.36 -12.17 -2.50
CA SER A 207 -31.00 -11.64 -1.18
C SER A 207 -29.69 -10.83 -1.22
N THR A 208 -29.38 -10.08 -0.16
CA THR A 208 -28.08 -9.38 -0.04
C THR A 208 -26.90 -10.35 -0.15
N ALA A 209 -27.00 -11.54 0.43
CA ALA A 209 -25.94 -12.55 0.41
C ALA A 209 -25.71 -13.11 -1.01
N GLU A 210 -26.77 -13.40 -1.76
CA GLU A 210 -26.65 -13.91 -3.14
C GLU A 210 -26.05 -12.85 -4.08
N ILE A 211 -26.44 -11.59 -3.92
CA ILE A 211 -25.85 -10.47 -4.68
C ILE A 211 -24.35 -10.34 -4.36
N ASP A 212 -24.00 -10.36 -3.07
CA ASP A 212 -22.62 -10.29 -2.65
C ASP A 212 -21.80 -11.50 -3.16
N ASP A 213 -22.35 -12.70 -3.14
CA ASP A 213 -21.68 -13.92 -3.62
C ASP A 213 -21.43 -13.88 -5.14
N ALA A 214 -22.36 -13.31 -5.91
CA ALA A 214 -22.15 -13.05 -7.34
C ALA A 214 -20.96 -12.10 -7.60
N ILE A 215 -20.68 -11.19 -6.66
CA ILE A 215 -19.51 -10.30 -6.71
C ILE A 215 -18.26 -11.03 -6.24
N ARG A 216 -18.27 -11.59 -5.02
CA ARG A 216 -17.12 -12.21 -4.34
C ARG A 216 -16.57 -13.43 -5.06
N PHE A 217 -17.45 -14.25 -5.63
CA PHE A 217 -17.08 -15.49 -6.33
C PHE A 217 -17.16 -15.36 -7.86
N GLY A 218 -17.61 -14.22 -8.37
CA GLY A 218 -17.80 -13.98 -9.80
C GLY A 218 -16.96 -12.82 -10.33
N PHE A 219 -17.62 -11.74 -10.75
CA PHE A 219 -16.96 -10.68 -11.51
C PHE A 219 -16.03 -9.79 -10.66
N GLY A 220 -16.24 -9.71 -9.35
CA GLY A 220 -15.38 -8.93 -8.44
C GLY A 220 -13.93 -9.40 -8.44
N LEU A 221 -13.68 -10.71 -8.54
CA LEU A 221 -12.32 -11.27 -8.64
C LEU A 221 -11.59 -10.81 -9.92
N ARG A 222 -12.32 -10.62 -11.02
CA ARG A 222 -11.74 -10.07 -12.25
C ARG A 222 -11.44 -8.58 -12.09
N TRP A 223 -12.38 -7.83 -11.50
CA TRP A 223 -12.22 -6.39 -11.27
C TRP A 223 -11.10 -6.04 -10.28
N ALA A 224 -10.77 -6.94 -9.36
CA ALA A 224 -9.67 -6.75 -8.42
C ALA A 224 -8.30 -6.61 -9.10
N GLN A 225 -8.13 -7.14 -10.32
CA GLN A 225 -6.85 -7.13 -11.05
C GLN A 225 -6.92 -6.50 -12.45
N MET A 226 -8.13 -6.37 -13.03
CA MET A 226 -8.34 -5.79 -14.36
C MET A 226 -9.58 -4.90 -14.41
N GLY A 227 -9.44 -3.72 -15.02
CA GLY A 227 -10.57 -2.83 -15.23
C GLY A 227 -11.61 -3.39 -16.20
N LEU A 228 -12.77 -2.70 -16.30
CA LEU A 228 -13.88 -3.08 -17.18
C LEU A 228 -13.43 -3.33 -18.63
N PHE A 229 -12.69 -2.37 -19.20
CA PHE A 229 -12.28 -2.43 -20.59
C PHE A 229 -11.22 -3.49 -20.87
N GLU A 230 -10.32 -3.77 -19.93
CA GLU A 230 -9.34 -4.86 -20.09
C GLU A 230 -10.04 -6.22 -20.03
N THR A 231 -10.96 -6.38 -19.08
CA THR A 231 -11.78 -7.59 -18.94
C THR A 231 -12.56 -7.89 -20.22
N TYR A 232 -13.20 -6.87 -20.81
CA TYR A 232 -13.96 -7.03 -22.05
C TYR A 232 -13.08 -7.14 -23.30
N ARG A 233 -11.87 -6.57 -23.28
CA ARG A 233 -10.89 -6.78 -24.35
C ARG A 233 -10.52 -8.26 -24.47
N ILE A 234 -10.31 -8.93 -23.34
CA ILE A 234 -10.03 -10.38 -23.32
C ILE A 234 -11.25 -11.17 -23.78
N ALA A 235 -12.46 -10.77 -23.36
CA ALA A 235 -13.70 -11.39 -23.81
C ALA A 235 -13.93 -11.26 -25.32
N GLY A 236 -13.37 -10.23 -25.97
CA GLY A 236 -13.35 -10.07 -27.43
C GLY A 236 -12.34 -10.95 -28.18
N GLY A 237 -11.54 -11.77 -27.47
CA GLY A 237 -10.52 -12.62 -28.08
C GLY A 237 -9.41 -11.85 -28.80
N GLU A 238 -8.74 -12.48 -29.76
CA GLU A 238 -7.63 -11.88 -30.52
C GLU A 238 -8.05 -10.60 -31.28
N ALA A 239 -9.31 -10.53 -31.71
CA ALA A 239 -9.87 -9.36 -32.38
C ALA A 239 -10.20 -8.20 -31.42
N GLY A 240 -10.13 -8.45 -30.11
CA GLY A 240 -10.14 -7.44 -29.05
C GLY A 240 -11.47 -6.69 -28.90
N MET A 241 -11.37 -5.47 -28.35
CA MET A 241 -12.53 -4.68 -27.92
C MET A 241 -13.52 -4.35 -29.04
N ALA A 242 -13.05 -4.07 -30.25
CA ALA A 242 -13.92 -3.75 -31.38
C ALA A 242 -14.84 -4.94 -31.73
N HIS A 243 -14.29 -6.15 -31.68
CA HIS A 243 -15.08 -7.36 -31.87
C HIS A 243 -16.09 -7.57 -30.74
N PHE A 244 -15.66 -7.42 -29.48
CA PHE A 244 -16.55 -7.49 -28.33
C PHE A 244 -17.74 -6.52 -28.46
N ILE A 245 -17.49 -5.25 -28.81
CA ILE A 245 -18.54 -4.24 -29.01
C ILE A 245 -19.46 -4.61 -30.16
N SER A 246 -18.92 -5.09 -31.28
CA SER A 246 -19.74 -5.51 -32.43
C SER A 246 -20.67 -6.67 -32.07
N GLN A 247 -20.16 -7.64 -31.30
CA GLN A 247 -20.88 -8.85 -30.92
C GLN A 247 -21.93 -8.59 -29.82
N PHE A 248 -21.55 -7.90 -28.74
CA PHE A 248 -22.37 -7.75 -27.53
C PHE A 248 -22.98 -6.36 -27.37
N GLY A 249 -22.47 -5.35 -28.07
CA GLY A 249 -23.02 -3.98 -28.05
C GLY A 249 -24.52 -3.90 -28.36
N PRO A 250 -25.08 -4.67 -29.32
CA PRO A 250 -26.52 -4.67 -29.57
C PRO A 250 -27.37 -5.05 -28.35
N ALA A 251 -26.84 -5.85 -27.41
CA ALA A 251 -27.57 -6.25 -26.20
C ALA A 251 -27.70 -5.10 -25.18
N LEU A 252 -26.87 -4.05 -25.28
CA LEU A 252 -27.00 -2.86 -24.40
C LEU A 252 -28.30 -2.08 -24.62
N ALA A 253 -28.99 -2.30 -25.75
CA ALA A 253 -30.31 -1.73 -26.00
C ALA A 253 -31.44 -2.50 -25.31
N TRP A 254 -31.17 -3.68 -24.75
CA TRP A 254 -32.19 -4.50 -24.09
C TRP A 254 -32.44 -3.97 -22.67
N PRO A 255 -33.69 -4.02 -22.18
CA PRO A 255 -34.07 -3.45 -20.89
C PRO A 255 -33.70 -4.39 -19.73
N TRP A 256 -32.42 -4.74 -19.61
CA TRP A 256 -31.92 -5.69 -18.61
C TRP A 256 -31.80 -5.12 -17.20
N THR A 257 -31.47 -3.82 -17.08
CA THR A 257 -31.12 -3.18 -15.81
C THR A 257 -31.94 -1.92 -15.57
N LYS A 258 -32.09 -1.55 -14.29
CA LYS A 258 -32.83 -0.38 -13.80
C LYS A 258 -31.87 0.72 -13.31
N LEU A 259 -30.92 1.14 -14.15
CA LEU A 259 -29.83 2.05 -13.74
C LEU A 259 -30.29 3.50 -13.42
N MET A 260 -31.36 3.95 -14.06
CA MET A 260 -31.82 5.35 -13.97
C MET A 260 -32.89 5.57 -12.89
N ASP A 261 -33.31 4.52 -12.21
CA ASP A 261 -34.38 4.56 -11.20
C ASP A 261 -33.88 3.99 -9.88
N VAL A 262 -34.44 4.45 -8.76
CA VAL A 262 -34.11 3.98 -7.41
C VAL A 262 -35.41 3.61 -6.72
N PRO A 263 -35.52 2.43 -6.09
CA PRO A 263 -36.73 2.10 -5.38
C PRO A 263 -36.97 3.07 -4.23
N GLU A 264 -38.23 3.35 -3.93
CA GLU A 264 -38.57 4.09 -2.70
C GLU A 264 -38.07 3.29 -1.49
N LEU A 265 -37.19 3.92 -0.69
CA LEU A 265 -36.63 3.34 0.53
C LEU A 265 -37.65 3.38 1.67
N THR A 266 -38.75 2.65 1.48
CA THR A 266 -39.78 2.46 2.50
C THR A 266 -39.20 1.78 3.75
N ASP A 267 -39.79 2.01 4.92
CA ASP A 267 -39.36 1.38 6.18
C ASP A 267 -39.27 -0.15 6.04
N ALA A 268 -40.21 -0.76 5.33
CA ALA A 268 -40.22 -2.20 5.07
C ALA A 268 -39.02 -2.67 4.22
N LEU A 269 -38.63 -1.91 3.20
CA LEU A 269 -37.46 -2.24 2.38
C LEU A 269 -36.15 -2.05 3.16
N VAL A 270 -36.06 -0.99 3.96
CA VAL A 270 -34.91 -0.72 4.84
C VAL A 270 -34.76 -1.83 5.87
N GLU A 271 -35.85 -2.24 6.53
CA GLU A 271 -35.85 -3.35 7.49
C GLU A 271 -35.44 -4.66 6.82
N LYS A 272 -35.99 -4.96 5.63
CA LYS A 272 -35.62 -6.16 4.85
C LYS A 272 -34.13 -6.22 4.53
N ILE A 273 -33.56 -5.15 3.98
CA ILE A 273 -32.12 -5.09 3.63
C ILE A 273 -31.26 -5.21 4.89
N SER A 274 -31.62 -4.49 5.95
CA SER A 274 -30.86 -4.48 7.20
C SER A 274 -30.87 -5.86 7.86
N ALA A 275 -32.04 -6.51 7.95
CA ALA A 275 -32.15 -7.85 8.52
C ALA A 275 -31.37 -8.91 7.72
N GLN A 276 -31.38 -8.83 6.38
CA GLN A 276 -30.56 -9.73 5.55
C GLN A 276 -29.06 -9.48 5.73
N SER A 277 -28.64 -8.21 5.86
CA SER A 277 -27.25 -7.85 6.15
C SER A 277 -26.79 -8.37 7.52
N ASP A 278 -27.61 -8.19 8.56
CA ASP A 278 -27.35 -8.67 9.91
C ASP A 278 -27.30 -10.21 9.97
N GLN A 279 -28.18 -10.90 9.25
CA GLN A 279 -28.14 -12.36 9.15
C GLN A 279 -26.83 -12.86 8.54
N GLN A 280 -26.31 -12.16 7.54
CA GLN A 280 -25.11 -12.54 6.81
C GLN A 280 -23.83 -12.30 7.60
N SER A 281 -23.72 -11.17 8.30
CA SER A 281 -22.44 -10.71 8.88
C SER A 281 -22.54 -10.24 10.34
N GLY A 282 -23.72 -10.19 10.94
CA GLY A 282 -23.95 -9.62 12.27
C GLY A 282 -23.33 -10.40 13.43
N MET A 283 -22.79 -11.60 13.18
CA MET A 283 -21.98 -12.35 14.13
C MET A 283 -20.56 -11.78 14.31
N HIS A 284 -20.10 -10.92 13.40
CA HIS A 284 -18.81 -10.26 13.46
C HIS A 284 -18.94 -8.81 13.91
N SER A 285 -17.97 -8.34 14.70
CA SER A 285 -17.80 -6.91 14.92
C SER A 285 -17.31 -6.22 13.64
N ILE A 286 -17.58 -4.92 13.52
CA ILE A 286 -17.09 -4.11 12.39
C ILE A 286 -15.56 -4.18 12.29
N LEU A 287 -14.85 -4.13 13.41
CA LEU A 287 -13.39 -4.23 13.43
C LEU A 287 -12.88 -5.58 12.90
N GLU A 288 -13.57 -6.68 13.20
CA GLU A 288 -13.21 -8.00 12.66
C GLU A 288 -13.42 -8.05 11.14
N LEU A 289 -14.53 -7.51 10.65
CA LEU A 289 -14.81 -7.42 9.20
C LEU A 289 -13.78 -6.53 8.49
N GLU A 290 -13.39 -5.42 9.09
CA GLU A 290 -12.34 -4.53 8.57
C GLU A 290 -10.99 -5.23 8.50
N ARG A 291 -10.59 -5.97 9.54
CA ARG A 291 -9.35 -6.76 9.53
C ARG A 291 -9.35 -7.82 8.43
N ILE A 292 -10.42 -8.61 8.32
CA ILE A 292 -10.58 -9.62 7.26
C ILE A 292 -10.48 -8.96 5.88
N ARG A 293 -11.15 -7.84 5.66
CA ARG A 293 -11.09 -7.09 4.40
C ARG A 293 -9.67 -6.64 4.10
N ASP A 294 -9.01 -6.00 5.06
CA ASP A 294 -7.70 -5.38 4.85
C ASP A 294 -6.60 -6.42 4.62
N ASP A 295 -6.60 -7.52 5.36
CA ASP A 295 -5.66 -8.63 5.16
C ASP A 295 -5.81 -9.25 3.77
N ASN A 296 -7.05 -9.44 3.31
CA ASN A 296 -7.34 -9.93 1.97
C ASN A 296 -6.90 -8.92 0.89
N LEU A 297 -7.12 -7.62 1.10
CA LEU A 297 -6.65 -6.57 0.21
C LEU A 297 -5.12 -6.57 0.11
N VAL A 298 -4.41 -6.68 1.23
CA VAL A 298 -2.94 -6.81 1.25
C VAL A 298 -2.50 -8.02 0.44
N GLY A 299 -3.11 -9.19 0.65
CA GLY A 299 -2.81 -10.41 -0.10
C GLY A 299 -2.99 -10.24 -1.62
N ILE A 300 -4.13 -9.69 -2.05
CA ILE A 300 -4.43 -9.42 -3.47
C ILE A 300 -3.41 -8.45 -4.07
N MET A 301 -3.12 -7.36 -3.37
CA MET A 301 -2.16 -6.36 -3.82
C MET A 301 -0.74 -6.93 -3.90
N ARG A 302 -0.36 -7.82 -2.98
CA ARG A 302 0.93 -8.52 -2.96
C ARG A 302 1.09 -9.48 -4.13
N VAL A 303 0.04 -10.21 -4.50
CA VAL A 303 0.02 -11.06 -5.70
C VAL A 303 0.21 -10.21 -6.95
N GLN A 304 -0.53 -9.11 -7.09
CA GLN A 304 -0.35 -8.17 -8.21
C GLN A 304 1.05 -7.55 -8.21
N LYS A 305 1.60 -7.26 -7.02
CA LYS A 305 2.97 -6.78 -6.85
C LYS A 305 3.96 -7.80 -7.35
N ALA A 306 3.86 -9.07 -7.02
CA ALA A 306 4.72 -10.10 -7.62
C ALA A 306 4.60 -10.13 -9.16
N ALA A 307 3.38 -10.01 -9.69
CA ALA A 307 3.09 -10.09 -11.13
C ALA A 307 3.48 -8.87 -11.99
N ASN A 308 3.83 -7.72 -11.39
CA ASN A 308 4.04 -6.46 -12.13
C ASN A 308 2.84 -5.96 -12.92
N TRP A 309 1.69 -6.02 -12.26
CA TRP A 309 0.42 -5.65 -12.87
C TRP A 309 -0.40 -4.73 -11.96
N GLY A 310 -1.22 -3.87 -12.58
CA GLY A 310 -2.19 -3.02 -11.88
C GLY A 310 -1.58 -2.24 -10.71
N VAL A 311 -2.16 -2.41 -9.52
CA VAL A 311 -1.65 -1.77 -8.28
C VAL A 311 -0.25 -2.23 -7.91
N GLY A 312 0.13 -3.46 -8.29
CA GLY A 312 1.42 -4.03 -8.00
C GLY A 312 2.59 -3.36 -8.71
N GLU A 313 2.39 -2.88 -9.93
CA GLU A 313 3.39 -2.07 -10.65
C GLU A 313 3.66 -0.76 -9.90
N MET A 314 2.58 -0.12 -9.42
CA MET A 314 2.68 1.09 -8.60
C MET A 314 3.43 0.82 -7.30
N LEU A 315 3.08 -0.24 -6.56
CA LEU A 315 3.74 -0.58 -5.30
C LEU A 315 5.25 -0.83 -5.49
N ARG A 316 5.65 -1.49 -6.58
CA ARG A 316 7.08 -1.67 -6.88
C ARG A 316 7.80 -0.35 -7.13
N ARG A 317 7.18 0.58 -7.88
CA ARG A 317 7.74 1.92 -8.08
C ARG A 317 7.84 2.67 -6.76
N HIS A 318 6.86 2.48 -5.87
CA HIS A 318 6.88 3.05 -4.54
C HIS A 318 8.00 2.49 -3.67
N ASP A 319 8.25 1.18 -3.65
CA ASP A 319 9.41 0.63 -2.92
C ASP A 319 10.74 1.22 -3.40
N LEU A 320 10.90 1.40 -4.72
CA LEU A 320 12.10 2.02 -5.28
C LEU A 320 12.26 3.47 -4.79
N HIS A 321 11.15 4.20 -4.70
CA HIS A 321 11.16 5.54 -4.12
C HIS A 321 11.55 5.50 -2.64
N LEU A 322 10.92 4.65 -1.82
CA LEU A 322 11.26 4.49 -0.40
C LEU A 322 12.72 4.09 -0.19
N ALA A 323 13.23 3.13 -0.99
CA ALA A 323 14.63 2.72 -0.97
C ALA A 323 15.58 3.89 -1.28
N SER A 324 15.22 4.76 -2.21
CA SER A 324 16.01 5.96 -2.56
C SER A 324 16.06 7.00 -1.43
N LEU A 325 15.01 7.07 -0.60
CA LEU A 325 14.99 7.94 0.58
C LEU A 325 15.95 7.38 1.65
N THR A 326 15.98 6.06 1.81
CA THR A 326 16.90 5.41 2.77
C THR A 326 18.37 5.42 2.33
N SER A 327 18.67 5.27 1.03
CA SER A 327 20.05 5.24 0.52
C SER A 327 20.80 6.56 0.73
N SER A 328 20.07 7.68 0.80
CA SER A 328 20.64 8.99 1.15
C SER A 328 21.06 9.13 2.63
N THR A 329 20.67 8.16 3.48
CA THR A 329 21.05 8.07 4.89
C THR A 329 21.95 6.87 5.20
N GLU A 330 22.60 6.28 4.19
CA GLU A 330 23.71 5.36 4.44
C GLU A 330 24.84 6.09 5.17
N LYS A 331 24.82 6.00 6.50
CA LYS A 331 26.02 5.69 7.26
C LYS A 331 26.73 4.59 6.47
N VAL A 332 27.89 4.88 5.90
CA VAL A 332 28.79 3.85 5.33
C VAL A 332 28.78 2.69 6.31
N ALA A 333 28.21 1.55 5.90
CA ALA A 333 28.08 0.41 6.80
C ALA A 333 29.47 0.10 7.35
N ASP A 334 29.62 0.10 8.68
CA ASP A 334 30.90 -0.22 9.29
C ASP A 334 31.20 -1.69 9.02
N LEU A 335 32.02 -1.94 8.00
CA LEU A 335 32.37 -3.29 7.54
C LEU A 335 33.06 -4.13 8.63
N ARG A 336 33.48 -3.51 9.73
CA ARG A 336 34.03 -4.22 10.89
C ARG A 336 32.96 -4.90 11.74
N GLN A 337 31.67 -4.70 11.43
CA GLN A 337 30.55 -5.30 12.13
C GLN A 337 29.74 -6.21 11.19
N ILE A 338 28.97 -7.13 11.78
CA ILE A 338 27.99 -7.91 11.02
C ILE A 338 26.95 -6.95 10.44
N LEU A 339 26.64 -7.11 9.17
CA LEU A 339 25.83 -6.14 8.44
C LEU A 339 24.35 -6.41 8.67
N THR A 340 23.58 -5.37 9.02
CA THR A 340 22.11 -5.49 9.02
C THR A 340 21.62 -5.39 7.59
N MET A 341 21.03 -6.47 7.08
CA MET A 341 20.61 -6.58 5.68
C MET A 341 19.11 -6.71 5.51
N TYR A 342 18.35 -6.81 6.60
CA TYR A 342 16.89 -6.76 6.55
C TYR A 342 16.33 -6.26 7.88
N GLN A 343 15.31 -5.42 7.82
CA GLN A 343 14.47 -5.02 8.94
C GLN A 343 13.01 -5.02 8.46
N GLY A 344 12.13 -5.65 9.22
CA GLY A 344 10.71 -5.77 8.87
C GLY A 344 9.91 -6.34 10.04
N GLU A 345 8.71 -6.85 9.78
CA GLU A 345 7.84 -7.46 10.77
C GLU A 345 7.26 -8.76 10.22
N VAL A 346 6.80 -9.65 11.09
CA VAL A 346 6.09 -10.87 10.65
C VAL A 346 4.75 -10.49 10.03
N LEU A 347 4.56 -10.80 8.75
CA LEU A 347 3.35 -10.47 8.00
C LEU A 347 2.18 -11.45 8.29
N PRO A 348 0.91 -11.01 8.18
CA PRO A 348 -0.26 -11.90 8.31
C PRO A 348 -0.19 -13.13 7.41
N ALA A 349 0.18 -12.92 6.14
CA ALA A 349 0.33 -14.00 5.16
C ALA A 349 1.44 -15.02 5.50
N TRP A 350 2.27 -14.73 6.50
CA TRP A 350 3.32 -15.63 6.94
C TRP A 350 2.91 -16.54 8.08
N ILE A 351 1.77 -16.28 8.73
CA ILE A 351 1.32 -17.04 9.89
C ILE A 351 0.67 -18.34 9.45
N ASP A 352 1.12 -19.44 10.05
CA ASP A 352 0.53 -20.76 9.85
C ASP A 352 -0.69 -21.00 10.74
N TYR A 353 -1.31 -22.18 10.60
CA TYR A 353 -2.45 -22.59 11.42
C TYR A 353 -2.12 -22.74 12.92
N ASN A 354 -0.84 -22.72 13.31
CA ASN A 354 -0.38 -22.76 14.70
C ASN A 354 -0.20 -21.35 15.30
N GLY A 355 -0.45 -20.29 14.53
CA GLY A 355 -0.33 -18.90 15.00
C GLY A 355 1.11 -18.37 15.05
N HIS A 356 2.05 -19.04 14.37
CA HIS A 356 3.44 -18.61 14.29
C HIS A 356 3.86 -18.45 12.83
N MET A 357 4.97 -17.74 12.60
CA MET A 357 5.56 -17.64 11.28
C MET A 357 5.85 -19.04 10.72
N ASN A 358 5.34 -19.34 9.53
CA ASN A 358 5.57 -20.59 8.82
C ASN A 358 7.07 -20.75 8.50
N GLU A 359 7.55 -22.00 8.52
CA GLU A 359 8.96 -22.33 8.32
C GLU A 359 9.55 -21.70 7.04
N SER A 360 8.81 -21.69 5.93
CA SER A 360 9.33 -21.25 4.65
C SER A 360 9.63 -19.75 4.64
N ASN A 361 8.91 -19.00 5.49
CA ASN A 361 9.06 -17.55 5.54
C ASN A 361 10.33 -17.14 6.28
N TYR A 362 10.89 -17.99 7.15
CA TYR A 362 12.22 -17.73 7.73
C TYR A 362 13.26 -17.69 6.61
N LEU A 363 13.17 -18.64 5.66
CA LEU A 363 14.01 -18.61 4.47
C LEU A 363 13.71 -17.40 3.59
N GLN A 364 12.44 -17.07 3.37
CA GLN A 364 12.06 -15.89 2.59
C GLN A 364 12.71 -14.61 3.12
N VAL A 365 12.66 -14.38 4.44
CA VAL A 365 13.29 -13.21 5.07
C VAL A 365 14.82 -13.22 4.92
N MET A 366 15.47 -14.40 5.00
CA MET A 366 16.90 -14.53 4.72
C MET A 366 17.25 -14.34 3.24
N SER A 367 16.36 -14.74 2.33
CA SER A 367 16.48 -14.45 0.90
C SER A 367 16.38 -12.95 0.61
N LEU A 368 15.46 -12.22 1.25
CA LEU A 368 15.41 -10.76 1.16
C LEU A 368 16.70 -10.11 1.67
N ALA A 369 17.25 -10.60 2.80
CA ALA A 369 18.54 -10.15 3.30
C ALA A 369 19.71 -10.48 2.36
N THR A 370 19.59 -11.58 1.59
CA THR A 370 20.55 -11.94 0.54
C THR A 370 20.49 -10.95 -0.62
N ASP A 371 19.29 -10.62 -1.10
CA ASP A 371 19.10 -9.64 -2.19
C ASP A 371 19.60 -8.24 -1.81
N ASN A 372 19.38 -7.83 -0.57
CA ASN A 372 19.92 -6.58 -0.03
C ASN A 372 21.45 -6.60 0.03
N PHE A 373 22.05 -7.73 0.42
CA PHE A 373 23.50 -7.90 0.37
C PHE A 373 24.05 -7.87 -1.07
N LEU A 374 23.37 -8.50 -2.02
CA LEU A 374 23.74 -8.48 -3.45
C LEU A 374 23.70 -7.05 -4.00
N THR A 375 22.64 -6.30 -3.69
CA THR A 375 22.54 -4.88 -4.04
C THR A 375 23.68 -4.07 -3.42
N PHE A 376 23.99 -4.30 -2.13
CA PHE A 376 25.08 -3.64 -1.41
C PHE A 376 26.47 -3.86 -2.04
N ILE A 377 26.71 -5.02 -2.65
CA ILE A 377 27.98 -5.31 -3.35
C ILE A 377 27.99 -4.85 -4.82
N GLY A 378 26.90 -4.27 -5.31
CA GLY A 378 26.75 -3.79 -6.69
C GLY A 378 26.22 -4.84 -7.68
N ALA A 379 25.63 -5.94 -7.19
CA ALA A 379 24.86 -6.89 -7.98
C ALA A 379 23.36 -6.54 -7.89
N ASP A 380 23.02 -5.31 -8.24
CA ASP A 380 21.67 -4.76 -8.20
C ASP A 380 20.84 -5.11 -9.46
N ARG A 381 19.68 -4.46 -9.63
CA ARG A 381 18.81 -4.70 -10.78
C ARG A 381 19.46 -4.37 -12.12
N ASP A 382 20.29 -3.33 -12.19
CA ASP A 382 20.98 -2.95 -13.43
C ASP A 382 22.04 -4.00 -13.78
N TYR A 383 22.69 -4.56 -12.76
CA TYR A 383 23.58 -5.71 -12.94
C TYR A 383 22.84 -6.94 -13.49
N VAL A 384 21.67 -7.26 -12.93
CA VAL A 384 20.82 -8.36 -13.42
C VAL A 384 20.35 -8.13 -14.85
N ALA A 385 19.91 -6.91 -15.17
CA ALA A 385 19.51 -6.51 -16.51
C ALA A 385 20.66 -6.62 -17.54
N SER A 386 21.92 -6.52 -17.09
CA SER A 386 23.09 -6.77 -17.94
C SER A 386 23.33 -8.25 -18.30
N GLY A 387 22.47 -9.16 -17.82
CA GLY A 387 22.53 -10.59 -18.09
C GLY A 387 23.42 -11.37 -17.11
N LYS A 388 23.67 -10.86 -15.90
CA LYS A 388 24.51 -11.51 -14.88
C LYS A 388 23.84 -11.49 -13.52
N SER A 389 23.92 -12.57 -12.76
CA SER A 389 23.27 -12.65 -11.44
C SER A 389 23.98 -13.62 -10.50
N TYR A 390 23.53 -13.68 -9.25
CA TYR A 390 23.86 -14.75 -8.31
C TYR A 390 22.63 -15.62 -8.06
N PHE A 391 22.82 -16.93 -8.05
CA PHE A 391 21.80 -17.90 -7.65
C PHE A 391 22.22 -18.63 -6.39
N THR A 392 21.31 -18.82 -5.45
CA THR A 392 21.52 -19.69 -4.30
C THR A 392 21.57 -21.14 -4.76
N ALA A 393 22.73 -21.77 -4.61
CA ALA A 393 22.96 -23.17 -4.97
C ALA A 393 22.66 -24.13 -3.82
N GLU A 394 22.89 -23.69 -2.59
CA GLU A 394 22.62 -24.46 -1.39
C GLU A 394 22.21 -23.53 -0.24
N THR A 395 21.26 -24.00 0.56
CA THR A 395 20.86 -23.36 1.81
C THR A 395 20.80 -24.39 2.93
N HIS A 396 21.35 -24.05 4.09
CA HIS A 396 21.14 -24.77 5.33
C HIS A 396 20.47 -23.87 6.37
N LEU A 397 19.19 -24.14 6.66
CA LEU A 397 18.35 -23.38 7.58
C LEU A 397 18.18 -24.11 8.91
N ARG A 398 18.30 -23.39 10.03
CA ARG A 398 18.02 -23.89 11.38
C ARG A 398 16.99 -22.99 12.04
N HIS A 399 15.86 -23.58 12.44
CA HIS A 399 14.86 -22.92 13.28
C HIS A 399 15.24 -23.12 14.75
N LEU A 400 15.28 -22.04 15.52
CA LEU A 400 15.73 -22.03 16.92
C LEU A 400 14.63 -21.58 17.87
N ALA A 401 13.81 -20.61 17.46
CA ALA A 401 12.64 -20.14 18.21
C ALA A 401 11.51 -19.75 17.25
N GLN A 402 10.29 -19.69 17.79
CA GLN A 402 9.09 -19.28 17.06
C GLN A 402 8.86 -17.76 17.20
N VAL A 403 8.22 -17.15 16.21
CA VAL A 403 7.86 -15.73 16.23
C VAL A 403 6.42 -15.54 15.77
N LYS A 404 5.72 -14.55 16.37
CA LYS A 404 4.30 -14.27 16.16
C LYS A 404 4.08 -13.10 15.20
N LEU A 405 2.83 -12.95 14.76
CA LEU A 405 2.35 -11.84 13.94
C LEU A 405 2.77 -10.48 14.51
N ASN A 406 3.17 -9.55 13.64
CA ASN A 406 3.59 -8.17 13.94
C ASN A 406 4.87 -8.04 14.80
N GLU A 407 5.54 -9.13 15.15
CA GLU A 407 6.82 -9.03 15.86
C GLU A 407 7.91 -8.50 14.91
N PRO A 408 8.74 -7.53 15.37
CA PRO A 408 9.77 -6.94 14.53
C PRO A 408 10.94 -7.90 14.34
N LEU A 409 11.45 -7.96 13.12
CA LEU A 409 12.50 -8.85 12.65
C LEU A 409 13.72 -8.07 12.19
N ILE A 410 14.91 -8.61 12.46
CA ILE A 410 16.17 -8.10 11.92
C ILE A 410 17.04 -9.27 11.43
N VAL A 411 17.56 -9.17 10.21
CA VAL A 411 18.57 -10.13 9.70
C VAL A 411 19.94 -9.48 9.68
N LYS A 412 20.88 -10.10 10.40
CA LYS A 412 22.29 -9.76 10.40
C LYS A 412 23.05 -10.76 9.51
N THR A 413 23.73 -10.26 8.49
CA THR A 413 24.44 -11.04 7.46
C THR A 413 25.95 -10.89 7.57
N GLN A 414 26.65 -12.02 7.57
CA GLN A 414 28.11 -12.10 7.55
C GLN A 414 28.56 -12.83 6.28
N LEU A 415 29.35 -12.17 5.43
CA LEU A 415 30.13 -12.83 4.39
C LEU A 415 31.22 -13.72 5.03
N ILE A 416 31.12 -15.03 4.80
CA ILE A 416 32.01 -16.06 5.37
C ILE A 416 33.20 -16.32 4.47
N ASP A 417 32.94 -16.55 3.19
CA ASP A 417 33.97 -16.83 2.20
C ASP A 417 33.55 -16.32 0.82
N GLN A 418 34.51 -16.11 -0.07
CA GLN A 418 34.28 -15.66 -1.44
C GLN A 418 35.41 -16.07 -2.39
N ASP A 419 35.03 -16.40 -3.62
CA ASP A 419 35.96 -16.56 -4.74
C ASP A 419 35.45 -15.79 -5.99
N ALA A 420 36.12 -16.01 -7.13
CA ALA A 420 35.75 -15.37 -8.39
C ALA A 420 34.28 -15.58 -8.80
N LYS A 421 33.67 -16.70 -8.41
CA LYS A 421 32.36 -17.19 -8.83
C LYS A 421 31.39 -17.45 -7.68
N LYS A 422 31.86 -17.63 -6.45
CA LYS A 422 31.05 -18.07 -5.31
C LYS A 422 31.14 -17.11 -4.16
N ILE A 423 30.04 -17.00 -3.42
CA ILE A 423 30.03 -16.33 -2.11
C ILE A 423 29.28 -17.20 -1.11
N GLN A 424 29.75 -17.22 0.13
CA GLN A 424 29.10 -17.92 1.24
C GLN A 424 28.64 -16.88 2.26
N LEU A 425 27.33 -16.82 2.51
CA LEU A 425 26.71 -15.92 3.46
C LEU A 425 26.19 -16.69 4.67
N PHE A 426 26.27 -16.08 5.84
CA PHE A 426 25.62 -16.57 7.04
C PHE A 426 24.67 -15.50 7.60
N HIS A 427 23.40 -15.85 7.67
CA HIS A 427 22.32 -15.02 8.17
C HIS A 427 21.94 -15.43 9.59
N ARG A 428 21.68 -14.42 10.43
CA ARG A 428 21.09 -14.58 11.76
C ARG A 428 19.82 -13.74 11.80
N LEU A 429 18.68 -14.39 11.96
CA LEU A 429 17.39 -13.73 12.10
C LEU A 429 17.08 -13.59 13.59
N TYR A 430 16.85 -12.36 14.04
CA TYR A 430 16.48 -12.03 15.40
C TYR A 430 15.10 -11.41 15.48
N GLN A 431 14.45 -11.58 16.62
CA GLN A 431 13.36 -10.73 17.05
C GLN A 431 13.95 -9.41 17.58
N ALA A 432 13.66 -8.30 16.91
CA ALA A 432 14.32 -7.02 17.19
C ALA A 432 13.93 -6.43 18.56
N SER A 433 12.76 -6.78 19.10
CA SER A 433 12.27 -6.30 20.41
C SER A 433 13.00 -6.95 21.59
N SER A 434 13.40 -8.22 21.47
CA SER A 434 14.01 -9.02 22.54
C SER A 434 15.48 -9.36 22.31
N ASP A 435 16.00 -9.14 21.09
CA ASP A 435 17.30 -9.64 20.59
C ASP A 435 17.41 -11.18 20.66
N GLU A 436 16.27 -11.89 20.67
CA GLU A 436 16.22 -13.36 20.63
C GLU A 436 16.58 -13.87 19.23
N LEU A 437 17.48 -14.87 19.16
CA LEU A 437 17.87 -15.51 17.90
C LEU A 437 16.81 -16.53 17.47
N LEU A 438 16.08 -16.21 16.41
CA LEU A 438 14.97 -17.01 15.91
C LEU A 438 15.42 -18.13 14.96
N ALA A 439 16.37 -17.82 14.06
CA ALA A 439 16.88 -18.78 13.08
C ALA A 439 18.26 -18.38 12.55
N THR A 440 18.97 -19.37 11.99
CA THR A 440 20.22 -19.14 11.24
C THR A 440 20.13 -19.78 9.87
N GLY A 441 20.65 -19.11 8.84
CA GLY A 441 20.71 -19.62 7.47
C GLY A 441 22.10 -19.47 6.88
N GLU A 442 22.66 -20.56 6.37
CA GLU A 442 23.90 -20.56 5.60
C GLU A 442 23.57 -20.71 4.12
N HIS A 443 23.98 -19.73 3.30
CA HIS A 443 23.69 -19.69 1.87
C HIS A 443 24.99 -19.76 1.07
N LEU A 444 25.06 -20.70 0.12
CA LEU A 444 26.10 -20.73 -0.90
C LEU A 444 25.51 -20.20 -2.21
N LEU A 445 26.05 -19.09 -2.71
CA LEU A 445 25.62 -18.50 -3.97
C LEU A 445 26.66 -18.68 -5.06
N LEU A 446 26.18 -18.89 -6.28
CA LEU A 446 26.96 -19.00 -7.51
C LEU A 446 26.64 -17.84 -8.45
N HIS A 447 27.66 -17.12 -8.88
CA HIS A 447 27.57 -16.13 -9.92
C HIS A 447 27.40 -16.81 -11.29
N VAL A 448 26.44 -16.32 -12.08
CA VAL A 448 26.00 -16.90 -13.36
C VAL A 448 25.88 -15.85 -14.44
N ASP A 449 26.20 -16.24 -15.66
CA ASP A 449 25.80 -15.55 -16.88
C ASP A 449 24.42 -16.07 -17.30
N LEU A 450 23.42 -15.20 -17.33
CA LEU A 450 22.03 -15.54 -17.63
C LEU A 450 21.83 -15.91 -19.10
N ASN A 451 22.65 -15.37 -20.00
CA ASN A 451 22.57 -15.69 -21.43
C ASN A 451 23.16 -17.07 -21.72
N LEU A 452 24.18 -17.47 -20.97
CA LEU A 452 24.85 -18.76 -21.15
C LEU A 452 24.35 -19.85 -20.19
N ALA A 453 23.54 -19.48 -19.19
CA ALA A 453 23.11 -20.32 -18.08
C ALA A 453 24.27 -21.09 -17.41
N LYS A 454 25.43 -20.42 -17.23
CA LYS A 454 26.66 -21.03 -16.70
C LYS A 454 27.33 -20.15 -15.67
N SER A 455 28.03 -20.79 -14.73
CA SER A 455 28.79 -20.08 -13.71
C SER A 455 30.04 -19.39 -14.29
N CYS A 456 30.13 -18.08 -14.05
CA CYS A 456 31.20 -17.22 -14.56
C CYS A 456 31.75 -16.32 -13.44
N PRO A 457 32.97 -15.78 -13.59
CA PRO A 457 33.47 -14.80 -12.63
C PRO A 457 32.60 -13.53 -12.57
N SER A 458 32.41 -12.98 -11.37
CA SER A 458 31.71 -11.69 -11.23
C SER A 458 32.61 -10.51 -11.62
N GLY A 459 31.98 -9.35 -11.85
CA GLY A 459 32.67 -8.17 -12.35
C GLY A 459 33.72 -7.62 -11.35
N ALA A 460 34.76 -6.96 -11.86
CA ALA A 460 35.87 -6.46 -11.04
C ALA A 460 35.42 -5.49 -9.92
N ALA A 461 34.35 -4.73 -10.12
CA ALA A 461 33.79 -3.85 -9.09
C ALA A 461 33.21 -4.64 -7.91
N ILE A 462 32.37 -5.63 -8.20
CA ILE A 462 31.78 -6.53 -7.21
C ILE A 462 32.88 -7.29 -6.45
N GLN A 463 33.86 -7.83 -7.18
CA GLN A 463 35.00 -8.56 -6.60
C GLN A 463 35.83 -7.70 -5.64
N ARG A 464 36.07 -6.42 -5.97
CA ARG A 464 36.74 -5.47 -5.06
C ARG A 464 35.93 -5.26 -3.77
N LYS A 465 34.61 -5.08 -3.89
CA LYS A 465 33.73 -4.85 -2.75
C LYS A 465 33.63 -6.09 -1.87
N LEU A 466 33.45 -7.29 -2.44
CA LEU A 466 33.49 -8.57 -1.73
C LEU A 466 34.81 -8.76 -0.98
N THR A 467 35.95 -8.49 -1.63
CA THR A 467 37.27 -8.58 -0.99
C THR A 467 37.40 -7.62 0.19
N GLN A 468 36.86 -6.40 0.08
CA GLN A 468 36.86 -5.41 1.16
C GLN A 468 36.03 -5.88 2.37
N VAL A 469 34.82 -6.40 2.12
CA VAL A 469 33.92 -6.93 3.15
C VAL A 469 34.55 -8.15 3.82
N HIS A 470 34.97 -9.14 3.03
CA HIS A 470 35.56 -10.39 3.51
C HIS A 470 36.79 -10.13 4.40
N ARG A 471 37.67 -9.19 4.03
CA ARG A 471 38.85 -8.83 4.84
C ARG A 471 38.49 -8.39 6.27
N GLN A 472 37.35 -7.73 6.45
CA GLN A 472 36.90 -7.32 7.77
C GLN A 472 36.11 -8.42 8.47
N HIS A 473 35.23 -9.11 7.76
CA HIS A 473 34.41 -10.19 8.31
C HIS A 473 35.21 -11.43 8.71
N ALA A 474 36.35 -11.70 8.06
CA ALA A 474 37.27 -12.76 8.45
C ALA A 474 37.92 -12.54 9.83
N LYS A 475 37.78 -11.34 10.41
CA LYS A 475 38.23 -11.01 11.78
C LYS A 475 37.11 -11.16 12.83
N LEU A 476 35.88 -11.35 12.39
CA LEU A 476 34.73 -11.56 13.27
C LEU A 476 34.70 -13.02 13.74
N GLU A 477 33.96 -13.27 14.82
CA GLU A 477 33.75 -14.63 15.31
C GLU A 477 33.08 -15.51 14.25
N VAL A 478 33.50 -16.79 14.22
CA VAL A 478 32.91 -17.80 13.35
C VAL A 478 31.47 -18.07 13.84
N PRO A 479 30.45 -18.01 12.97
CA PRO A 479 29.07 -18.26 13.37
C PRO A 479 28.86 -19.66 13.95
N VAL A 480 28.10 -19.73 15.04
CA VAL A 480 27.65 -21.01 15.60
C VAL A 480 26.70 -21.70 14.63
N GLY A 481 27.14 -22.85 14.12
CA GLY A 481 26.37 -23.70 13.20
C GLY A 481 26.74 -23.58 11.73
N LEU A 482 27.80 -22.84 11.40
CA LEU A 482 28.43 -22.86 10.09
C LEU A 482 28.91 -24.28 9.74
N GLY A 483 28.57 -24.78 8.54
CA GLY A 483 28.94 -26.11 8.06
C GLY A 483 28.19 -27.26 8.75
N ASN A 484 27.13 -26.96 9.50
CA ASN A 484 26.29 -28.01 10.09
C ASN A 484 25.56 -28.82 9.00
N SER A 485 25.23 -30.06 9.33
CA SER A 485 24.41 -30.94 8.50
C SER A 485 23.32 -31.58 9.34
N ILE A 486 22.16 -31.84 8.71
CA ILE A 486 21.06 -32.57 9.34
C ILE A 486 21.50 -34.02 9.55
N LYS A 487 21.39 -34.49 10.78
CA LYS A 487 21.64 -35.89 11.16
C LYS A 487 20.53 -36.33 12.11
N MET A 488 20.00 -37.53 11.91
CA MET A 488 19.22 -38.18 12.96
C MET A 488 20.19 -38.57 14.07
N ARG A 489 19.89 -38.13 15.30
CA ARG A 489 20.65 -38.53 16.49
C ARG A 489 20.19 -39.89 16.98
#